data_AF-A0A7W4DZN7-F1
#
_entry.id   AF-A0A7W4DZN7-F1
#
_cell.length_a   1.000
_cell.length_b   1.000
_cell.length_c   1.000
_cell.angle_alpha   90.00
_cell.angle_beta   90.00
_cell.angle_gamma   90.00
#
_symmetry.space_group_name_H-M   'P 1'
#
loop_
_entity.id
_entity.type
_entity.pdbx_description
1 polymer ?
#
loop_
_entity_poly.entity_id
_entity_poly.type
_entity_poly.pdbx_seq_one_letter_code
_entity_poly.pdbx_strand_id
1 'polypeptide(L)' 'MTELFEPNLEELEVMIKEIEKQMEEAESLAEWKELQHQLEGLLEKQKELLEEQEK' A
#
# COMPACT_ATOMS: atom_id res chain seq x y z
N MET A 1 20.00 -15.63 -1.88
CA MET A 1 18.55 -15.74 -2.07
C MET A 1 17.97 -14.54 -1.36
N THR A 2 17.37 -13.60 -2.07
CA THR A 2 16.59 -12.55 -1.43
C THR A 2 15.37 -13.25 -0.84
N GLU A 3 15.37 -13.47 0.47
CA GLU A 3 14.14 -13.88 1.16
C GLU A 3 13.13 -12.76 0.91
N LEU A 4 12.11 -13.05 0.12
CA LEU A 4 10.96 -12.18 -0.09
C LEU A 4 10.14 -12.24 1.20
N PHE A 5 10.57 -11.48 2.20
CA PHE A 5 9.73 -11.21 3.35
C PHE A 5 8.53 -10.38 2.89
N GLU A 6 7.36 -10.69 3.44
CA GLU A 6 6.21 -9.81 3.30
C GLU A 6 6.57 -8.43 3.91
N PRO A 7 6.14 -7.33 3.29
CA PRO A 7 6.50 -6.00 3.75
C PRO A 7 5.99 -5.78 5.17
N ASN A 8 6.83 -5.22 6.04
CA ASN A 8 6.44 -4.86 7.40
C ASN A 8 5.58 -3.58 7.41
N LEU A 9 5.04 -3.20 8.58
CA LEU A 9 4.16 -2.03 8.70
C LEU A 9 4.81 -0.71 8.25
N GLU A 10 6.11 -0.51 8.54
CA GLU A 10 6.83 0.70 8.13
C GLU A 10 7.00 0.77 6.61
N GLU A 11 7.32 -0.37 5.99
CA GLU A 11 7.42 -0.49 4.53
C GLU A 11 6.06 -0.24 3.85
N LEU A 12 4.97 -0.80 4.40
CA LEU A 12 3.62 -0.54 3.91
C LEU A 12 3.23 0.94 4.04
N GLU A 13 3.56 1.62 5.14
CA GLU A 13 3.30 3.05 5.28
C GLU A 13 4.04 3.90 4.24
N VAL A 14 5.28 3.55 3.91
CA VAL A 14 6.05 4.25 2.86
C VAL A 14 5.38 4.04 1.50
N MET A 15 5.00 2.80 1.18
CA MET A 15 4.32 2.49 -0.08
C MET A 15 2.96 3.20 -0.19
N ILE A 16 2.17 3.23 0.89
CA ILE A 16 0.89 3.95 0.94
C ILE A 16 1.09 5.43 0.62
N LYS A 17 2.03 6.11 1.30
CA LYS A 17 2.32 7.53 1.06
C LYS A 17 2.79 7.81 -0.36
N GLU A 18 3.56 6.91 -0.95
CA GLU A 18 4.01 7.03 -2.33
C GLU A 18 2.83 6.94 -3.31
N ILE A 19 1.91 5.99 -3.10
CA ILE A 19 0.70 5.88 -3.93
C ILE A 19 -0.22 7.09 -3.74
N GLU A 20 -0.44 7.55 -2.52
CA GLU A 20 -1.23 8.76 -2.25
C GLU A 20 -0.67 9.97 -3.00
N LYS A 21 0.66 10.14 -3.01
CA LYS A 21 1.32 11.19 -3.79
C LYS A 21 1.11 11.01 -5.30
N GLN A 22 1.26 9.80 -5.82
CA GLN A 22 1.00 9.52 -7.23
C GLN A 22 -0.46 9.79 -7.61
N MET A 23 -1.42 9.56 -6.71
CA MET A 23 -2.83 9.88 -6.92
C MET A 23 -3.08 11.39 -7.00
N GLU A 24 -2.37 12.20 -6.21
CA GLU A 24 -2.44 13.67 -6.30
C GLU A 24 -1.88 14.19 -7.64
N GLU A 25 -0.87 13.52 -8.17
CA GLU A 25 -0.20 13.87 -9.43
C GLU A 25 -0.83 13.23 -10.67
N ALA A 26 -1.81 12.35 -10.50
CA ALA A 26 -2.42 11.58 -11.59
C ALA A 26 -3.04 12.48 -12.66
N GLU A 27 -2.66 12.27 -13.92
CA GLU A 27 -3.10 13.09 -15.05
C GLU A 27 -4.43 12.59 -15.65
N SER A 28 -4.90 11.41 -15.21
CA SER A 28 -6.15 10.83 -15.70
C SER A 28 -6.96 10.07 -14.63
N LEU A 29 -8.27 9.99 -14.85
CA LEU A 29 -9.15 9.17 -14.01
C LEU A 29 -8.82 7.67 -14.07
N ALA A 30 -8.28 7.20 -15.20
CA ALA A 30 -7.89 5.80 -15.35
C ALA A 30 -6.68 5.47 -14.46
N GLU A 31 -5.66 6.31 -14.50
CA GLU A 31 -4.47 6.23 -13.65
C GLU A 31 -4.84 6.34 -12.16
N TRP A 32 -5.65 7.34 -11.80
CA TRP A 32 -6.10 7.50 -10.42
C TRP A 32 -6.84 6.26 -9.90
N LYS A 33 -7.66 5.61 -10.73
CA LYS A 33 -8.38 4.37 -10.36
C LYS A 33 -7.45 3.17 -10.20
N GLU A 34 -6.42 3.07 -11.01
CA GLU A 34 -5.41 2.01 -10.88
C GLU A 34 -4.66 2.18 -9.55
N LEU A 35 -4.21 3.41 -9.26
CA LEU A 35 -3.55 3.75 -8.01
C LEU A 35 -4.48 3.54 -6.79
N GLN A 36 -5.76 3.90 -6.90
CA GLN A 36 -6.74 3.62 -5.86
C GLN A 36 -6.83 2.12 -5.55
N HIS A 37 -6.87 1.27 -6.58
CA HIS A 37 -6.94 -0.18 -6.38
C HIS A 37 -5.68 -0.74 -5.70
N GLN A 38 -4.51 -0.20 -6.05
CA GLN A 38 -3.25 -0.55 -5.40
C GLN A 38 -3.24 -0.11 -3.93
N LEU A 39 -3.73 1.11 -3.63
CA LEU A 39 -3.86 1.63 -2.27
C LEU A 39 -4.76 0.74 -1.40
N GLU A 40 -5.92 0.33 -1.92
CA GLU A 40 -6.86 -0.56 -1.22
C GLU A 40 -6.19 -1.87 -0.80
N GLY A 41 -5.39 -2.48 -1.69
CA GLY A 41 -4.64 -3.70 -1.38
C GLY A 41 -3.54 -3.50 -0.33
N LEU A 42 -2.88 -2.34 -0.30
CA LEU A 42 -1.89 -2.03 0.75
C LEU A 42 -2.55 -1.81 2.11
N LEU A 43 -3.70 -1.15 2.15
CA LEU A 43 -4.47 -0.92 3.38
C LEU A 43 -5.02 -2.23 3.96
N GLU A 44 -5.47 -3.16 3.10
CA GLU A 44 -5.90 -4.48 3.54
C GLU A 44 -4.75 -5.25 4.19
N LYS A 45 -3.57 -5.28 3.56
CA LYS A 45 -2.36 -5.90 4.14
C LYS A 45 -1.93 -5.24 5.45
N GLN A 46 -1.97 -3.92 5.53
CA GLN A 46 -1.63 -3.19 6.75
C GLN A 46 -2.57 -3.60 7.89
N LYS A 47 -3.86 -3.73 7.59
CA LYS A 47 -4.85 -4.20 8.56
C LYS A 47 -4.60 -5.64 9.01
N GLU A 48 -4.32 -6.56 8.09
CA GLU A 48 -3.99 -7.95 8.42
C GLU A 48 -2.80 -8.04 9.38
N LEU A 49 -1.71 -7.31 9.09
CA LEU A 49 -0.53 -7.28 9.97
C LEU A 49 -0.82 -6.66 11.35
N LEU A 50 -1.67 -5.64 11.43
CA LEU A 50 -2.09 -5.08 12.72
C LEU A 50 -2.89 -6.10 13.53
N GLU A 51 -3.82 -6.82 12.89
CA GLU A 51 -4.59 -7.89 13.54
C GLU A 51 -3.70 -9.06 14.01
N GLU A 52 -2.62 -9.36 13.30
CA GLU A 52 -1.65 -10.36 13.71
C GLU A 52 -0.82 -9.92 14.93
N GLN A 53 -0.50 -8.63 15.04
CA GLN A 53 0.25 -8.09 16.20
C GLN A 53 -0.59 -8.01 17.47
N GLU A 54 -1.92 -7.94 17.35
CA GLU A 54 -2.84 -7.92 18.48
C GLU A 54 -3.15 -9.33 19.05
N LYS A 55 -2.72 -10.41 18.39
CA LYS A 55 -2.90 -11.81 18.82
C LYS A 55 -1.73 -12.34 19.65
#